data_AF-A0A1R2AV92-F1
#
_entry.id   AF-A0A1R2AV92-F1
#
_cell.length_a   1.000
_cell.length_b   1.000
_cell.length_c   1.000
_cell.angle_alpha   90.00
_cell.angle_beta   90.00
_cell.angle_gamma   90.00
#
_symmetry.space_group_name_H-M   'P 1'
#
loop_
_entity.id
_entity.type
_entity.pdbx_description
1 polymer ?
#
loop_
_entity_poly.entity_id
_entity_poly.type
_entity_poly.pdbx_seq_one_letter_code
_entity_poly.pdbx_strand_id
1 'polypeptide(L)'
;MPKRKQREDEEPTRKRQFLGRVANRSKVKHVKVLNIGELVVKEGWYNAGYIFPKGYSALIEYKDISDPNTRSLYHCEILDGGSKPIFRITSEKLGSVFTGKSPTACWKQILDQINETLKANDQAIVKTQVAGPEYFGLNDPVIVEAIETLDPKKMCHMYWTEKEKILEARKDYEVSHPKGERKIRKRKDSFEEQVDLTTEESFKENYTGIWSTIQRKERYINRLVNMGQDVNYEDDNPMPDHQDPITLQPVVVPALSPYGHVAGYYTWTQALRESGGKCPFTKQPLSIERLIKLTKQNYCLYKDNIIF
;
A
#
# COMPACT_ATOMS: atom_id res chain seq x y z
N MET A 1 22.79 43.04 -21.99
CA MET A 1 22.99 41.69 -22.57
C MET A 1 24.01 40.92 -21.72
N PRO A 2 23.55 40.02 -20.84
CA PRO A 2 24.36 38.87 -20.44
C PRO A 2 23.64 37.54 -20.72
N LYS A 3 24.46 36.53 -20.99
CA LYS A 3 24.15 35.29 -21.70
C LYS A 3 23.29 34.33 -20.88
N ARG A 4 22.22 33.83 -21.52
CA ARG A 4 21.41 32.68 -21.09
C ARG A 4 22.30 31.43 -21.07
N LYS A 5 22.62 30.90 -19.89
CA LYS A 5 23.16 29.54 -19.74
C LYS A 5 22.04 28.55 -20.07
N GLN A 6 22.23 27.80 -21.15
CA GLN A 6 21.46 26.60 -21.45
C GLN A 6 21.60 25.62 -20.28
N ARG A 7 20.47 25.15 -19.75
CA ARG A 7 20.43 23.99 -18.85
C ARG A 7 20.24 22.78 -19.74
N GLU A 8 21.23 21.90 -19.67
CA GLU A 8 21.24 20.56 -20.26
C GLU A 8 20.11 19.70 -19.70
N ASP A 9 19.76 18.72 -20.50
CA ASP A 9 18.60 17.85 -20.40
C ASP A 9 18.54 17.10 -19.05
N GLU A 10 17.58 17.48 -18.20
CA GLU A 10 17.15 16.66 -17.07
C GLU A 10 16.38 15.45 -17.62
N GLU A 11 17.01 14.27 -17.53
CA GLU A 11 16.34 12.98 -17.73
C GLU A 11 14.99 12.97 -16.99
N PRO A 12 13.89 12.55 -17.64
CA PRO A 12 12.61 12.50 -16.98
C PRO A 12 12.68 11.44 -15.89
N THR A 13 12.77 11.91 -14.64
CA THR A 13 12.51 11.16 -13.41
C THR A 13 11.50 10.04 -13.69
N ARG A 14 11.96 8.78 -13.64
CA ARG A 14 11.14 7.58 -13.84
C ARG A 14 9.99 7.60 -12.85
N LYS A 15 8.88 8.25 -13.22
CA LYS A 15 7.62 8.16 -12.52
C LYS A 15 7.28 6.68 -12.51
N ARG A 16 7.08 6.11 -11.32
CA ARG A 16 6.49 4.78 -11.16
C ARG A 16 5.21 4.76 -11.99
N GLN A 17 5.26 4.13 -13.17
CA GLN A 17 4.08 3.88 -13.96
C GLN A 17 3.22 2.94 -13.12
N PHE A 18 2.09 3.45 -12.63
CA PHE A 18 1.08 2.63 -11.97
C PHE A 18 0.48 1.72 -13.05
N LEU A 19 1.08 0.55 -13.23
CA LEU A 19 0.74 -0.46 -14.25
C LEU A 19 -0.47 -1.30 -13.82
N GLY A 20 -1.59 -0.63 -13.60
CA GLY A 20 -2.88 -1.27 -13.44
C GLY A 20 -3.99 -0.30 -13.09
N ARG A 21 -5.24 -0.73 -13.34
CA ARG A 21 -6.36 -0.34 -12.46
C ARG A 21 -5.83 -0.46 -11.04
N VAL A 22 -5.94 0.63 -10.27
CA VAL A 22 -5.49 0.76 -8.87
C VAL A 22 -5.51 -0.61 -8.23
N ALA A 23 -4.35 -1.11 -7.79
CA ALA A 23 -4.23 -2.43 -7.17
C ALA A 23 -5.47 -2.69 -6.33
N ASN A 24 -6.23 -3.74 -6.68
CA ASN A 24 -7.61 -3.99 -6.27
C ASN A 24 -7.72 -4.23 -4.76
N ARG A 25 -7.45 -3.18 -4.01
CA ARG A 25 -7.66 -3.05 -2.58
C ARG A 25 -8.91 -2.18 -2.46
N SER A 26 -9.99 -2.68 -3.04
CA SER A 26 -11.30 -2.09 -2.82
C SER A 26 -11.48 -1.96 -1.31
N LYS A 27 -11.60 -0.73 -0.80
CA LYS A 27 -11.82 -0.44 0.61
C LYS A 27 -13.20 -0.95 1.04
N VAL A 28 -14.08 -1.17 0.07
CA VAL A 28 -15.35 -1.84 0.21
C VAL A 28 -15.14 -3.35 0.10
N LYS A 29 -15.47 -4.09 1.15
CA LYS A 29 -15.26 -5.54 1.22
C LYS A 29 -16.47 -6.37 0.82
N HIS A 30 -17.66 -5.77 0.75
CA HIS A 30 -18.91 -6.49 0.50
C HIS A 30 -19.77 -5.70 -0.48
N VAL A 31 -19.77 -6.16 -1.74
CA VAL A 31 -20.66 -5.67 -2.80
C VAL A 31 -21.57 -6.82 -3.19
N LYS A 32 -22.88 -6.62 -3.08
CA LYS A 32 -23.89 -7.56 -3.57
C LYS A 32 -24.56 -6.97 -4.78
N VAL A 33 -24.23 -7.49 -5.97
CA VAL A 33 -24.93 -7.11 -7.20
C VAL A 33 -26.38 -7.56 -7.12
N LEU A 34 -27.30 -6.67 -7.49
CA LEU A 34 -28.72 -6.97 -7.65
C LEU A 34 -29.09 -7.08 -9.12
N ASN A 35 -28.63 -6.13 -9.94
CA ASN A 35 -28.80 -6.15 -11.38
C ASN A 35 -27.53 -5.65 -12.08
N ILE A 36 -27.06 -6.37 -13.09
CA ILE A 36 -25.91 -5.94 -13.90
C ILE A 36 -26.30 -4.83 -14.89
N GLY A 37 -27.58 -4.76 -15.29
CA GLY A 37 -28.10 -3.75 -16.22
C GLY A 37 -27.86 -4.08 -17.69
N GLU A 38 -28.04 -3.09 -18.56
CA GLU A 38 -28.01 -3.20 -20.01
C GLU A 38 -26.93 -2.31 -20.62
N LEU A 39 -26.26 -2.80 -21.67
CA LEU A 39 -25.24 -2.02 -22.38
C LEU A 39 -25.86 -0.86 -23.16
N VAL A 40 -25.29 0.34 -22.99
CA VAL A 40 -25.61 1.52 -23.80
C VAL A 40 -24.36 2.00 -24.52
N VAL A 41 -24.31 1.77 -25.84
CA VAL A 41 -23.21 2.23 -26.70
C VAL A 41 -23.47 3.65 -27.17
N LYS A 42 -23.40 4.61 -26.25
CA LYS A 42 -23.51 6.05 -26.53
C LYS A 42 -22.41 6.82 -25.81
N GLU A 43 -22.02 7.97 -26.35
CA GLU A 43 -21.06 8.85 -25.68
C GLU A 43 -21.53 9.22 -24.27
N GLY A 44 -20.62 9.13 -23.29
CA GLY A 44 -20.91 9.40 -21.88
C GLY A 44 -21.43 8.22 -21.07
N TRP A 45 -21.82 7.11 -21.70
CA TRP A 45 -22.19 5.84 -21.02
C TRP A 45 -20.98 4.92 -20.78
N TYR A 46 -19.81 5.29 -21.28
CA TYR A 46 -18.54 4.65 -20.99
C TYR A 46 -17.40 5.68 -21.09
N ASN A 47 -16.27 5.37 -20.46
CA ASN A 47 -15.01 6.12 -20.56
C ASN A 47 -13.83 5.14 -20.60
N ALA A 48 -12.60 5.64 -20.60
CA ALA A 48 -11.39 4.80 -20.65
C ALA A 48 -11.25 3.83 -19.45
N GLY A 49 -11.90 4.10 -18.31
CA GLY A 49 -11.83 3.26 -17.12
C GLY A 49 -13.02 2.35 -16.89
N TYR A 50 -14.22 2.75 -17.31
CA TYR A 50 -15.49 2.13 -16.90
C TYR A 50 -16.54 2.13 -18.01
N ILE A 51 -17.35 1.07 -18.04
CA ILE A 51 -18.64 1.01 -18.74
C ILE A 51 -19.74 1.17 -17.68
N PHE A 52 -20.76 1.98 -17.97
CA PHE A 52 -21.88 2.21 -17.08
C PHE A 52 -23.15 1.57 -17.66
N PRO A 53 -23.56 0.36 -17.21
CA PRO A 53 -24.79 -0.25 -17.72
C PRO A 53 -26.03 0.50 -17.22
N LYS A 54 -27.01 0.69 -18.10
CA LYS A 54 -28.31 1.24 -17.73
C LYS A 54 -29.07 0.26 -16.85
N GLY A 55 -29.57 0.70 -15.70
CA GLY A 55 -30.29 -0.14 -14.75
C GLY A 55 -29.40 -1.01 -13.86
N TYR A 56 -28.08 -0.80 -13.89
CA TYR A 56 -27.17 -1.44 -12.93
C TYR A 56 -27.59 -1.09 -11.50
N SER A 57 -27.62 -2.08 -10.61
CA SER A 57 -27.87 -1.91 -9.19
C SER A 57 -27.05 -2.86 -8.31
N ALA A 58 -26.55 -2.34 -7.20
CA ALA A 58 -25.78 -3.10 -6.22
C ALA A 58 -26.01 -2.58 -4.80
N LEU A 59 -25.93 -3.46 -3.82
CA LEU A 59 -25.91 -3.13 -2.40
C LEU A 59 -24.48 -3.13 -1.88
N ILE A 60 -24.13 -2.05 -1.20
CA ILE A 60 -22.79 -1.83 -0.69
C ILE A 60 -22.87 -1.53 0.79
N GLU A 61 -22.07 -2.26 1.56
CA GLU A 61 -21.97 -2.04 2.99
C GLU A 61 -20.89 -0.98 3.29
N TYR A 62 -21.28 0.10 3.96
CA TYR A 62 -20.36 1.14 4.40
C TYR A 62 -20.76 1.72 5.76
N LYS A 63 -19.99 2.68 6.28
CA LYS A 63 -20.33 3.38 7.54
C LYS A 63 -21.71 4.01 7.44
N ASP A 64 -22.49 3.92 8.51
CA ASP A 64 -23.79 4.56 8.62
C ASP A 64 -23.65 6.09 8.78
N ILE A 65 -24.60 6.85 8.23
CA ILE A 65 -24.64 8.32 8.31
C ILE A 65 -24.97 8.79 9.73
N SER A 66 -25.92 8.13 10.40
CA SER A 66 -26.38 8.50 11.74
C SER A 66 -25.44 8.03 12.84
N ASP A 67 -24.81 6.86 12.66
CA ASP A 67 -23.79 6.37 13.59
C ASP A 67 -22.59 5.78 12.83
N PRO A 68 -21.54 6.59 12.58
CA PRO A 68 -20.35 6.18 11.84
C PRO A 68 -19.55 5.00 12.41
N ASN A 69 -19.85 4.55 13.63
CA ASN A 69 -19.27 3.34 14.23
C ASN A 69 -19.97 2.05 13.78
N THR A 70 -21.20 2.19 13.26
CA THR A 70 -21.99 1.09 12.70
C THR A 70 -21.90 1.05 11.18
N ARG A 71 -22.39 -0.04 10.60
CA ARG A 71 -22.49 -0.21 9.14
C ARG A 71 -23.94 -0.18 8.69
N SER A 72 -24.16 0.41 7.53
CA SER A 72 -25.44 0.42 6.83
C SER A 72 -25.24 -0.02 5.38
N LEU A 73 -26.29 -0.58 4.79
CA LEU A 73 -26.36 -0.86 3.37
C LEU A 73 -26.76 0.40 2.61
N TYR A 74 -26.12 0.56 1.45
CA TYR A 74 -26.39 1.61 0.48
C TYR A 74 -26.72 0.95 -0.86
N HIS A 75 -27.90 1.24 -1.38
CA HIS A 75 -28.35 0.78 -2.68
C HIS A 75 -27.88 1.74 -3.76
N CYS A 76 -26.89 1.33 -4.55
CA CYS A 76 -26.30 2.10 -5.63
C CYS A 76 -26.96 1.73 -6.97
N GLU A 77 -27.36 2.72 -7.75
CA GLU A 77 -28.07 2.55 -9.01
C GLU A 77 -27.49 3.44 -10.13
N ILE A 78 -27.49 2.93 -11.36
CA ILE A 78 -27.20 3.69 -12.57
C ILE A 78 -28.50 3.81 -13.38
N LEU A 79 -29.05 5.01 -13.41
CA LEU A 79 -30.31 5.35 -14.04
C LEU A 79 -30.10 5.98 -15.43
N ASP A 80 -31.15 5.96 -16.23
CA ASP A 80 -31.19 6.63 -17.52
C ASP A 80 -31.38 8.15 -17.36
N GLY A 81 -30.31 8.91 -17.64
CA GLY A 81 -30.35 10.37 -17.74
C GLY A 81 -30.51 10.87 -19.18
N GLY A 82 -30.94 10.02 -20.10
CA GLY A 82 -31.10 10.30 -21.52
C GLY A 82 -29.77 10.31 -22.26
N SER A 83 -29.05 11.44 -22.18
CA SER A 83 -27.75 11.59 -22.86
C SER A 83 -26.61 10.89 -22.13
N LYS A 84 -26.66 10.83 -20.80
CA LYS A 84 -25.61 10.31 -19.92
C LYS A 84 -26.24 9.60 -18.71
N PRO A 85 -25.55 8.68 -18.05
CA PRO A 85 -26.07 8.02 -16.85
C PRO A 85 -26.27 9.02 -15.70
N ILE A 86 -27.30 8.80 -14.89
CA ILE A 86 -27.48 9.44 -13.58
C ILE A 86 -27.18 8.41 -12.51
N PHE A 87 -26.38 8.81 -11.52
CA PHE A 87 -26.02 7.93 -10.42
C PHE A 87 -26.90 8.27 -9.22
N ARG A 88 -27.45 7.24 -8.59
CA ARG A 88 -28.27 7.36 -7.39
C ARG A 88 -27.77 6.41 -6.32
N ILE A 89 -27.78 6.86 -5.08
CA ILE A 89 -27.55 6.01 -3.91
C ILE A 89 -28.69 6.22 -2.93
N THR A 90 -29.26 5.15 -2.41
CA THR A 90 -30.29 5.19 -1.38
C THR A 90 -29.76 4.52 -0.11
N SER A 91 -29.85 5.19 1.03
CA SER A 91 -29.56 4.57 2.32
C SER A 91 -30.72 3.65 2.70
N GLU A 92 -30.48 2.34 2.86
CA GLU A 92 -31.53 1.38 3.25
C GLU A 92 -32.13 1.69 4.63
N LYS A 93 -31.31 2.24 5.53
CA LYS A 93 -31.74 2.54 6.90
C LYS A 93 -32.52 3.85 7.00
N LEU A 94 -32.05 4.92 6.35
CA LEU A 94 -32.63 6.26 6.46
C LEU A 94 -33.65 6.57 5.35
N GLY A 95 -33.63 5.82 4.25
CA GLY A 95 -34.38 6.16 3.04
C GLY A 95 -33.85 7.40 2.30
N SER A 96 -32.81 8.05 2.80
CA SER A 96 -32.20 9.23 2.16
C SER A 96 -31.62 8.87 0.79
N VAL A 97 -31.95 9.69 -0.21
CA VAL A 97 -31.54 9.51 -1.61
C VAL A 97 -30.50 10.56 -1.99
N PHE A 98 -29.41 10.10 -2.59
CA PHE A 98 -28.28 10.91 -3.04
C PHE A 98 -28.10 10.74 -4.54
N THR A 99 -28.31 11.81 -5.31
CA THR A 99 -28.17 11.78 -6.77
C THR A 99 -26.99 12.61 -7.25
N GLY A 100 -26.35 12.19 -8.33
CA GLY A 100 -25.20 12.91 -8.88
C GLY A 100 -24.88 12.53 -10.33
N LYS A 101 -24.06 13.36 -10.97
CA LYS A 101 -23.57 13.15 -12.35
C LYS A 101 -22.40 12.15 -12.42
N SER A 102 -21.91 11.68 -11.29
CA SER A 102 -20.87 10.65 -11.19
C SER A 102 -21.01 9.86 -9.88
N PRO A 103 -20.44 8.64 -9.82
CA PRO A 103 -20.35 7.86 -8.59
C PRO A 103 -19.72 8.66 -7.43
N THR A 104 -18.64 9.38 -7.74
CA THR A 104 -17.90 10.19 -6.76
C THR A 104 -18.75 11.32 -6.20
N ALA A 105 -19.59 11.96 -7.03
CA ALA A 105 -20.47 13.03 -6.58
C ALA A 105 -21.54 12.55 -5.60
N CYS A 106 -22.05 11.32 -5.77
CA CYS A 106 -23.03 10.74 -4.84
C CYS A 106 -22.36 10.38 -3.50
N TRP A 107 -21.24 9.66 -3.55
CA TRP A 107 -20.52 9.27 -2.34
C TRP A 107 -19.92 10.44 -1.57
N LYS A 108 -19.56 11.53 -2.26
CA LYS A 108 -19.14 12.76 -1.59
C LYS A 108 -20.23 13.30 -0.67
N GLN A 109 -21.49 13.36 -1.13
CA GLN A 109 -22.62 13.83 -0.30
C GLN A 109 -22.80 12.96 0.96
N ILE A 110 -22.70 11.64 0.81
CA ILE A 110 -22.78 10.70 1.94
C ILE A 110 -21.62 10.90 2.92
N LEU A 111 -20.39 11.04 2.41
CA LEU A 111 -19.22 11.24 3.24
C LEU A 111 -19.19 12.59 3.95
N ASP A 112 -19.73 13.63 3.31
CA ASP A 112 -19.89 14.95 3.92
C ASP A 112 -20.85 14.84 5.13
N GLN A 113 -21.98 14.14 4.99
CA GLN A 113 -22.90 13.89 6.12
C GLN A 113 -22.28 13.01 7.21
N ILE A 114 -21.56 11.94 6.86
CA ILE A 114 -20.82 11.12 7.83
C ILE A 114 -19.81 11.99 8.60
N ASN A 115 -19.10 12.87 7.90
CA ASN A 115 -18.11 13.75 8.52
C ASN A 115 -18.76 14.82 9.42
N GLU A 116 -19.97 15.29 9.10
CA GLU A 116 -20.75 16.17 9.98
C GLU A 116 -21.13 15.43 11.27
N THR A 117 -21.64 14.20 11.18
CA THR A 117 -21.97 13.38 12.35
C THR A 117 -20.72 13.07 13.19
N LEU A 118 -19.58 12.76 12.56
CA LEU A 118 -18.31 12.55 13.28
C LEU A 118 -17.87 13.81 14.05
N LYS A 119 -18.00 15.00 13.44
CA LYS A 119 -17.67 16.26 14.10
C LYS A 119 -18.61 16.54 15.28
N ALA A 120 -19.90 16.28 15.12
CA ALA A 120 -20.87 16.44 16.20
C ALA A 120 -20.59 15.53 17.41
N ASN A 121 -19.95 14.38 17.16
CA ASN A 121 -19.54 13.41 18.18
C ASN A 121 -18.09 13.60 18.68
N ASP A 122 -17.41 14.71 18.34
CA ASP A 122 -15.99 14.97 18.64
C ASP A 122 -15.01 13.87 18.16
N GLN A 123 -15.39 13.17 17.08
CA GLN A 123 -14.58 12.10 16.48
C GLN A 123 -13.75 12.60 15.29
N ALA A 124 -12.63 11.92 15.01
CA ALA A 124 -11.76 12.26 13.90
C ALA A 124 -12.45 12.06 12.54
N ILE A 125 -12.47 13.12 11.72
CA ILE A 125 -13.07 13.10 10.38
C ILE A 125 -12.36 12.15 9.42
N VAL A 126 -13.13 11.60 8.48
CA VAL A 126 -12.61 10.71 7.43
C VAL A 126 -12.10 11.55 6.26
N LYS A 127 -10.77 11.72 6.16
CA LYS A 127 -10.10 12.44 5.04
C LYS A 127 -9.84 11.57 3.80
N THR A 128 -10.72 10.60 3.51
CA THR A 128 -10.46 9.62 2.43
C THR A 128 -10.71 10.23 1.05
N GLN A 129 -9.71 10.17 0.16
CA GLN A 129 -9.90 10.41 -1.28
C GLN A 129 -10.83 9.34 -1.85
N VAL A 130 -11.94 9.78 -2.47
CA VAL A 130 -13.03 8.92 -2.91
C VAL A 130 -12.80 8.46 -4.33
N ALA A 131 -12.53 7.16 -4.51
CA ALA A 131 -12.70 6.52 -5.82
C ALA A 131 -14.17 6.12 -5.97
N GLY A 132 -15.03 7.06 -6.35
CA GLY A 132 -16.49 6.83 -6.42
C GLY A 132 -16.92 5.54 -7.13
N PRO A 133 -16.33 5.17 -8.28
CA PRO A 133 -16.66 3.91 -8.97
C PRO A 133 -16.36 2.65 -8.14
N GLU A 134 -15.35 2.69 -7.26
CA GLU A 134 -15.02 1.60 -6.33
C GLU A 134 -16.16 1.38 -5.33
N TYR A 135 -16.71 2.47 -4.80
CA TYR A 135 -17.86 2.45 -3.91
C TYR A 135 -19.19 2.22 -4.65
N PHE A 136 -19.19 2.01 -5.97
CA PHE A 136 -20.32 1.47 -6.73
C PHE A 136 -20.12 -0.02 -7.08
N GLY A 137 -18.99 -0.60 -6.68
CA GLY A 137 -18.63 -1.98 -7.02
C GLY A 137 -18.06 -2.16 -8.43
N LEU A 138 -17.95 -1.09 -9.22
CA LEU A 138 -17.50 -1.16 -10.63
C LEU A 138 -16.02 -1.54 -10.79
N ASN A 139 -15.29 -1.70 -9.68
CA ASN A 139 -13.91 -2.21 -9.64
C ASN A 139 -13.81 -3.69 -9.23
N ASP A 140 -14.91 -4.30 -8.80
CA ASP A 140 -14.92 -5.71 -8.44
C ASP A 140 -14.69 -6.57 -9.70
N PRO A 141 -13.73 -7.52 -9.71
CA PRO A 141 -13.41 -8.29 -10.91
C PRO A 141 -14.60 -9.05 -11.49
N VAL A 142 -15.46 -9.59 -10.63
CA VAL A 142 -16.64 -10.37 -11.02
C VAL A 142 -17.66 -9.45 -11.70
N ILE A 143 -17.85 -8.25 -11.14
CA ILE A 143 -18.75 -7.24 -11.71
C ILE A 143 -18.21 -6.71 -13.03
N VAL A 144 -16.92 -6.40 -13.09
CA VAL A 144 -16.26 -5.97 -14.31
C VAL A 144 -16.44 -7.00 -15.42
N GLU A 145 -16.18 -8.28 -15.14
CA GLU A 145 -16.34 -9.36 -16.11
C GLU A 145 -17.80 -9.47 -16.57
N ALA A 146 -18.76 -9.41 -15.64
CA ALA A 146 -20.19 -9.43 -15.96
C ALA A 146 -20.66 -8.22 -16.78
N ILE A 147 -20.06 -7.04 -16.60
CA ILE A 147 -20.34 -5.86 -17.44
C ILE A 147 -19.72 -6.03 -18.82
N GLU A 148 -18.53 -6.60 -18.90
CA GLU A 148 -17.83 -6.83 -20.16
C GLU A 148 -18.50 -7.88 -21.04
N THR A 149 -19.14 -8.90 -20.46
CA THR A 149 -19.93 -9.87 -21.22
C THR A 149 -21.15 -9.25 -21.90
N LEU A 150 -21.61 -8.07 -21.46
CA LEU A 150 -22.64 -7.31 -22.17
C LEU A 150 -22.14 -6.70 -23.49
N ASP A 151 -20.82 -6.52 -23.65
CA ASP A 151 -20.19 -5.92 -24.84
C ASP A 151 -19.25 -6.91 -25.57
N PRO A 152 -19.77 -8.04 -26.09
CA PRO A 152 -18.94 -9.07 -26.73
C PRO A 152 -18.26 -8.56 -28.01
N LYS A 153 -18.84 -7.55 -28.66
CA LYS A 153 -18.31 -6.92 -29.89
C LYS A 153 -17.31 -5.79 -29.59
N LYS A 154 -17.07 -5.48 -28.32
CA LYS A 154 -16.18 -4.41 -27.87
C LYS A 154 -16.51 -3.04 -28.48
N MET A 155 -17.80 -2.72 -28.57
CA MET A 155 -18.32 -1.49 -29.14
C MET A 155 -17.95 -0.26 -28.31
N CYS A 156 -17.71 -0.41 -26.99
CA CYS A 156 -17.21 0.65 -26.12
C CYS A 156 -15.71 0.91 -26.36
N HIS A 157 -15.35 1.41 -27.54
CA HIS A 157 -13.96 1.46 -28.02
C HIS A 157 -12.98 2.15 -27.07
N MET A 158 -13.35 3.28 -26.44
CA MET A 158 -12.51 4.00 -25.47
C MET A 158 -12.10 3.13 -24.29
N TYR A 159 -13.04 2.32 -23.77
CA TYR A 159 -12.81 1.42 -22.64
C TYR A 159 -11.88 0.27 -23.04
N TRP A 160 -12.20 -0.42 -24.14
CA TRP A 160 -11.44 -1.59 -24.59
C TRP A 160 -10.03 -1.23 -25.02
N THR A 161 -9.85 -0.11 -25.72
CA THR A 161 -8.53 0.39 -26.14
C THR A 161 -7.62 0.63 -24.93
N GLU A 162 -8.14 1.27 -23.87
CA GLU A 162 -7.35 1.52 -22.67
C GLU A 162 -7.06 0.23 -21.89
N LYS A 163 -8.06 -0.67 -21.80
CA LYS A 163 -7.88 -1.97 -21.16
C LYS A 163 -6.78 -2.78 -21.86
N GLU A 164 -6.76 -2.82 -23.18
CA GLU A 164 -5.76 -3.55 -23.96
C GLU A 164 -4.35 -2.97 -23.76
N LYS A 165 -4.19 -1.64 -23.76
CA LYS A 165 -2.92 -0.98 -23.40
C LYS A 165 -2.43 -1.38 -22.02
N ILE A 166 -3.32 -1.40 -21.01
CA ILE A 166 -2.97 -1.80 -19.64
C ILE A 166 -2.56 -3.28 -19.59
N LEU A 167 -3.25 -4.16 -20.32
CA LEU A 167 -2.91 -5.59 -20.37
C LEU A 167 -1.55 -5.82 -21.03
N GLU A 168 -1.26 -5.11 -22.11
CA GLU A 168 0.03 -5.23 -22.81
C GLU A 168 1.18 -4.75 -21.93
N ALA A 169 1.04 -3.58 -21.32
CA ALA A 169 2.05 -3.05 -20.43
C ALA A 169 2.27 -3.94 -19.18
N ARG A 170 1.24 -4.68 -18.74
CA ARG A 170 1.39 -5.71 -17.69
C ARG A 170 2.20 -6.92 -18.16
N LYS A 171 1.98 -7.39 -19.39
CA LYS A 171 2.78 -8.49 -19.95
C LYS A 171 4.24 -8.07 -20.06
N ASP A 172 4.52 -6.88 -20.59
CA ASP A 172 5.88 -6.33 -20.70
C ASP A 172 6.58 -6.26 -19.33
N TYR A 173 5.83 -5.85 -18.30
CA TYR A 173 6.33 -5.82 -16.93
C TYR A 173 6.62 -7.23 -16.39
N GLU A 174 5.73 -8.20 -16.62
CA GLU A 174 5.92 -9.58 -16.18
C GLU A 174 7.09 -10.28 -16.91
N VAL A 175 7.31 -9.97 -18.18
CA VAL A 175 8.45 -10.46 -18.97
C VAL A 175 9.78 -9.87 -18.46
N SER A 176 9.80 -8.57 -18.17
CA SER A 176 11.01 -7.91 -17.63
C SER A 176 11.29 -8.23 -16.16
N HIS A 177 10.28 -8.69 -15.40
CA HIS A 177 10.39 -9.03 -13.98
C HIS A 177 9.78 -10.42 -13.72
N PRO A 178 10.46 -11.51 -14.13
CA PRO A 178 9.93 -12.85 -13.95
C PRO A 178 9.67 -13.09 -12.47
N LYS A 179 8.44 -13.52 -12.15
CA LYS A 179 8.08 -13.93 -10.79
C LYS A 179 8.93 -15.16 -10.45
N GLY A 180 10.01 -14.98 -9.70
CA GLY A 180 10.74 -16.09 -9.09
C GLY A 180 9.77 -16.98 -8.31
N GLU A 181 10.06 -18.29 -8.26
CA GLU A 181 9.19 -19.29 -7.62
C GLU A 181 8.71 -18.80 -6.25
N ARG A 182 7.39 -18.60 -6.14
CA ARG A 182 6.77 -18.34 -4.85
C ARG A 182 6.92 -19.60 -4.01
N LYS A 183 7.93 -19.65 -3.13
CA LYS A 183 8.00 -20.65 -2.06
C LYS A 183 6.66 -20.63 -1.32
N ILE A 184 5.90 -21.72 -1.43
CA ILE A 184 4.65 -21.93 -0.69
C ILE A 184 5.01 -21.78 0.79
N ARG A 185 4.53 -20.71 1.43
CA ARG A 185 4.57 -20.63 2.89
C ARG A 185 3.59 -21.65 3.42
N LYS A 186 4.07 -22.87 3.70
CA LYS A 186 3.35 -23.77 4.60
C LYS A 186 3.16 -23.01 5.91
N ARG A 187 1.91 -22.79 6.31
CA ARG A 187 1.59 -22.44 7.69
C ARG A 187 2.12 -23.61 8.52
N LYS A 188 3.23 -23.41 9.23
CA LYS A 188 3.73 -24.41 10.18
C LYS A 188 2.77 -24.31 11.37
N ASP A 189 1.93 -25.32 11.53
CA ASP A 189 1.16 -25.49 12.77
C ASP A 189 2.17 -25.49 13.93
N SER A 190 1.84 -24.71 14.96
CA SER A 190 2.61 -24.65 16.19
C SER A 190 2.43 -25.95 16.94
N PHE A 191 3.25 -26.94 16.63
CA PHE A 191 3.46 -28.09 17.49
C PHE A 191 4.75 -27.84 18.28
N GLU A 192 4.62 -27.82 19.61
CA GLU A 192 5.73 -27.69 20.56
C GLU A 192 6.60 -28.93 20.47
N GLU A 193 7.62 -28.89 19.63
CA GLU A 193 8.69 -29.88 19.65
C GLU A 193 9.83 -29.34 20.54
N GLN A 194 10.17 -30.09 21.60
CA GLN A 194 11.29 -29.74 22.48
C GLN A 194 12.58 -29.68 21.67
N VAL A 195 13.22 -28.52 21.65
CA VAL A 195 14.43 -28.26 20.87
C VAL A 195 15.66 -28.59 21.72
N ASP A 196 16.47 -29.54 21.26
CA ASP A 196 17.79 -29.85 21.84
C ASP A 196 18.78 -28.71 21.49
N LEU A 197 19.29 -28.06 22.54
CA LEU A 197 20.15 -26.85 22.50
C LEU A 197 21.64 -27.17 22.41
N THR A 198 22.03 -28.44 22.25
CA THR A 198 23.44 -28.87 22.39
C THR A 198 24.27 -28.80 21.11
N THR A 199 23.66 -28.56 19.94
CA THR A 199 24.39 -28.50 18.65
C THR A 199 24.12 -27.21 17.87
N GLU A 200 25.22 -26.54 17.48
CA GLU A 200 25.22 -25.21 16.83
C GLU A 200 24.53 -25.20 15.44
N GLU A 201 24.50 -26.35 14.77
CA GLU A 201 23.83 -26.54 13.47
C GLU A 201 22.30 -26.64 13.61
N SER A 202 21.79 -27.28 14.67
CA SER A 202 20.36 -27.35 15.00
C SER A 202 19.77 -25.96 15.34
N PHE A 203 20.56 -25.10 16.00
CA PHE A 203 20.16 -23.75 16.37
C PHE A 203 19.94 -22.82 15.16
N LYS A 204 20.74 -23.00 14.10
CA LYS A 204 20.65 -22.19 12.87
C LYS A 204 19.44 -22.54 12.00
N GLU A 205 19.01 -23.79 11.99
CA GLU A 205 17.91 -24.23 11.11
C GLU A 205 16.51 -23.93 11.70
N ASN A 206 16.36 -23.94 13.03
CA ASN A 206 15.04 -23.90 13.67
C ASN A 206 14.59 -22.54 14.22
N TYR A 207 15.47 -21.53 14.28
CA TYR A 207 15.09 -20.18 14.73
C TYR A 207 14.61 -19.31 13.56
N THR A 208 13.40 -19.54 13.04
CA THR A 208 12.80 -18.75 11.94
C THR A 208 12.00 -17.53 12.42
N GLY A 209 12.29 -17.03 13.62
CA GLY A 209 11.56 -15.91 14.22
C GLY A 209 11.80 -14.57 13.51
N ILE A 210 10.97 -13.59 13.85
CA ILE A 210 11.14 -12.17 13.48
C ILE A 210 12.51 -11.63 13.95
N TRP A 211 13.25 -12.36 14.78
CA TRP A 211 14.58 -12.01 15.26
C TRP A 211 15.73 -12.73 14.54
N SER A 212 15.45 -13.67 13.61
CA SER A 212 16.48 -14.43 12.89
C SER A 212 17.41 -13.55 12.05
N THR A 213 18.68 -13.50 12.47
CA THR A 213 19.72 -12.57 12.01
C THR A 213 20.39 -13.04 10.71
N ILE A 214 20.51 -14.35 10.51
CA ILE A 214 21.28 -14.97 9.41
C ILE A 214 20.69 -14.65 8.02
N GLN A 215 19.37 -14.46 7.91
CA GLN A 215 18.74 -14.11 6.63
C GLN A 215 18.53 -12.61 6.40
N ARG A 216 18.98 -11.72 7.30
CA ARG A 216 18.66 -10.28 7.20
C ARG A 216 19.75 -9.42 6.57
N LYS A 217 21.03 -9.73 6.82
CA LYS A 217 22.17 -9.18 6.08
C LYS A 217 22.02 -9.55 4.59
N GLU A 218 21.82 -10.82 4.30
CA GLU A 218 21.56 -11.37 2.95
C GLU A 218 20.41 -10.66 2.23
N ARG A 219 19.26 -10.47 2.89
CA ARG A 219 18.06 -9.86 2.28
C ARG A 219 18.19 -8.38 1.98
N TYR A 220 19.09 -7.67 2.65
CA TYR A 220 19.39 -6.27 2.37
C TYR A 220 20.41 -6.15 1.24
N ILE A 221 21.48 -6.96 1.28
CA ILE A 221 22.47 -7.09 0.20
C ILE A 221 21.76 -7.44 -1.11
N ASN A 222 20.92 -8.48 -1.11
CA ASN A 222 20.14 -8.89 -2.28
C ASN A 222 19.21 -7.79 -2.80
N ARG A 223 18.72 -6.89 -1.93
CA ARG A 223 17.85 -5.78 -2.34
C ARG A 223 18.61 -4.66 -3.05
N LEU A 224 19.86 -4.44 -2.67
CA LEU A 224 20.72 -3.38 -3.23
C LEU A 224 21.41 -3.85 -4.51
N VAL A 225 21.85 -5.12 -4.54
CA VAL A 225 22.30 -5.79 -5.77
C VAL A 225 21.21 -5.73 -6.83
N ASN A 226 19.94 -6.00 -6.47
CA ASN A 226 18.80 -5.85 -7.39
C ASN A 226 18.51 -4.41 -7.83
N MET A 227 19.03 -3.39 -7.12
CA MET A 227 18.93 -1.98 -7.54
C MET A 227 20.15 -1.52 -8.34
N GLY A 228 21.09 -2.43 -8.66
CA GLY A 228 22.32 -2.10 -9.41
C GLY A 228 23.32 -1.27 -8.61
N GLN A 229 23.19 -1.24 -7.27
CA GLN A 229 24.14 -0.58 -6.40
C GLN A 229 25.18 -1.59 -5.94
N ASP A 230 26.45 -1.32 -6.23
CA ASP A 230 27.56 -2.07 -5.69
C ASP A 230 27.71 -1.71 -4.21
N VAL A 231 27.74 -2.72 -3.34
CA VAL A 231 27.76 -2.53 -1.89
C VAL A 231 28.98 -3.20 -1.28
N ASN A 232 30.05 -2.44 -1.24
CA ASN A 232 31.26 -2.82 -0.52
C ASN A 232 31.10 -2.47 0.97
N TYR A 233 30.42 -3.34 1.73
CA TYR A 233 30.09 -3.10 3.14
C TYR A 233 31.23 -3.36 4.13
N GLU A 234 32.25 -4.13 3.74
CA GLU A 234 33.37 -4.41 4.64
C GLU A 234 34.26 -3.18 4.83
N ASP A 235 34.23 -2.23 3.90
CA ASP A 235 35.20 -1.13 3.89
C ASP A 235 34.72 0.19 4.51
N ASP A 236 33.49 0.31 4.99
CA ASP A 236 32.99 1.58 5.60
C ASP A 236 32.38 1.42 7.01
N ASN A 237 32.53 0.25 7.62
CA ASN A 237 32.19 0.07 9.03
C ASN A 237 33.35 0.54 9.93
N PRO A 238 33.18 1.61 10.73
CA PRO A 238 34.21 2.09 11.64
C PRO A 238 34.38 1.21 12.89
N MET A 239 33.47 0.27 13.14
CA MET A 239 33.41 -0.53 14.37
C MET A 239 33.10 -2.01 14.07
N PRO A 240 33.97 -2.73 13.34
CA PRO A 240 33.73 -4.12 12.94
C PRO A 240 33.65 -5.10 14.12
N ASP A 241 34.39 -4.83 15.19
CA ASP A 241 34.45 -5.71 16.38
C ASP A 241 33.38 -5.38 17.43
N HIS A 242 32.62 -4.31 17.25
CA HIS A 242 31.62 -3.90 18.23
C HIS A 242 30.38 -4.81 18.17
N GLN A 243 29.97 -5.31 19.34
CA GLN A 243 28.79 -6.15 19.47
C GLN A 243 27.54 -5.31 19.73
N ASP A 244 26.47 -5.61 19.00
CA ASP A 244 25.16 -5.01 19.18
C ASP A 244 24.62 -5.38 20.57
N PRO A 245 24.28 -4.42 21.44
CA PRO A 245 23.84 -4.72 22.81
C PRO A 245 22.47 -5.40 22.91
N ILE A 246 21.68 -5.46 21.83
CA ILE A 246 20.38 -6.15 21.80
C ILE A 246 20.54 -7.54 21.21
N THR A 247 21.25 -7.68 20.09
CA THR A 247 21.39 -8.98 19.41
C THR A 247 22.61 -9.77 19.84
N LEU A 248 23.56 -9.15 20.54
CA LEU A 248 24.87 -9.70 20.94
C LEU A 248 25.66 -10.24 19.74
N GLN A 249 25.57 -9.56 18.60
CA GLN A 249 26.23 -9.94 17.34
C GLN A 249 27.06 -8.77 16.81
N PRO A 250 28.12 -9.02 16.02
CA PRO A 250 28.92 -7.96 15.41
C PRO A 250 28.05 -6.99 14.59
N VAL A 251 28.23 -5.70 14.82
CA VAL A 251 27.47 -4.66 14.15
C VAL A 251 27.98 -4.46 12.73
N VAL A 252 27.10 -4.59 11.74
CA VAL A 252 27.44 -4.40 10.32
C VAL A 252 27.29 -2.94 9.88
N VAL A 253 26.21 -2.28 10.31
CA VAL A 253 25.94 -0.86 10.04
C VAL A 253 25.70 -0.18 11.39
N PRO A 254 26.76 0.33 12.04
CA PRO A 254 26.62 0.98 13.34
C PRO A 254 25.81 2.25 13.21
N ALA A 255 24.85 2.42 14.12
CA ALA A 255 24.04 3.62 14.21
C ALA A 255 24.00 4.12 15.66
N LEU A 256 24.31 5.41 15.81
CA LEU A 256 24.33 6.14 17.06
C LEU A 256 22.97 6.81 17.28
N SER A 257 22.39 6.56 18.45
CA SER A 257 21.23 7.33 18.92
C SER A 257 21.66 8.70 19.47
N PRO A 258 20.74 9.69 19.52
CA PRO A 258 21.00 10.98 20.19
C PRO A 258 21.33 10.85 21.68
N TYR A 259 21.10 9.68 22.26
CA TYR A 259 21.38 9.34 23.65
C TYR A 259 22.73 8.63 23.83
N GLY A 260 23.56 8.58 22.80
CA GLY A 260 24.90 8.00 22.86
C GLY A 260 25.01 6.49 22.70
N HIS A 261 23.89 5.77 22.60
CA HIS A 261 23.91 4.31 22.45
C HIS A 261 24.14 3.91 21.00
N VAL A 262 25.04 2.96 20.78
CA VAL A 262 25.33 2.36 19.47
C VAL A 262 24.68 0.98 19.38
N ALA A 263 24.02 0.72 18.27
CA ALA A 263 23.55 -0.61 17.88
C ALA A 263 23.49 -0.68 16.36
N GLY A 264 23.20 -1.85 15.80
CA GLY A 264 22.92 -1.98 14.38
C GLY A 264 21.72 -1.12 13.96
N TYR A 265 21.83 -0.41 12.84
CA TYR A 265 20.73 0.40 12.30
C TYR A 265 19.41 -0.37 12.15
N TYR A 266 19.49 -1.67 11.80
CA TYR A 266 18.34 -2.55 11.69
C TYR A 266 17.76 -2.96 13.04
N THR A 267 18.64 -3.23 14.01
CA THR A 267 18.26 -3.49 15.39
C THR A 267 17.47 -2.32 15.95
N TRP A 268 17.94 -1.10 15.74
CA TRP A 268 17.20 0.12 16.08
C TRP A 268 15.83 0.19 15.41
N THR A 269 15.77 -0.03 14.08
CA THR A 269 14.51 0.04 13.33
C THR A 269 13.46 -0.92 13.89
N GLN A 270 13.86 -2.13 14.26
CA GLN A 270 12.96 -3.12 14.86
C GLN A 270 12.59 -2.77 16.30
N ALA A 271 13.58 -2.44 17.13
CA ALA A 271 13.35 -2.07 18.53
C ALA A 271 12.41 -0.88 18.66
N LEU A 272 12.56 0.15 17.81
CA LEU A 272 11.68 1.32 17.79
C LEU A 272 10.26 0.98 17.30
N ARG A 273 10.12 0.00 16.41
CA ARG A 273 8.81 -0.45 15.93
C ARG A 273 8.01 -1.15 17.03
N GLU A 274 8.70 -1.97 17.82
CA GLU A 274 8.07 -2.74 18.91
C GLU A 274 7.82 -1.87 20.14
N SER A 275 8.70 -0.93 20.44
CA SER A 275 8.55 -0.02 21.59
C SER A 275 7.62 1.17 21.34
N GLY A 276 7.04 1.28 20.14
CA GLY A 276 6.19 2.41 19.75
C GLY A 276 6.95 3.74 19.65
N GLY A 277 8.19 3.70 19.16
CA GLY A 277 9.04 4.88 18.99
C GLY A 277 9.75 5.32 20.27
N LYS A 278 10.12 4.37 21.14
CA LYS A 278 10.90 4.63 22.37
C LYS A 278 12.26 3.92 22.31
N CYS A 279 13.31 4.60 22.73
CA CYS A 279 14.64 4.01 22.86
C CYS A 279 14.59 2.78 23.78
N PRO A 280 15.17 1.63 23.38
CA PRO A 280 15.13 0.41 24.18
C PRO A 280 15.97 0.53 25.46
N PHE A 281 17.01 1.36 25.47
CA PHE A 281 17.90 1.58 26.63
C PHE A 281 17.37 2.66 27.58
N THR A 282 17.05 3.85 27.06
CA THR A 282 16.65 5.01 27.89
C THR A 282 15.14 5.14 28.09
N LYS A 283 14.33 4.38 27.33
CA LYS A 283 12.85 4.48 27.27
C LYS A 283 12.31 5.84 26.80
N GLN A 284 13.18 6.76 26.38
CA GLN A 284 12.81 8.08 25.87
C GLN A 284 12.33 8.04 24.40
N PRO A 285 11.51 9.01 23.94
CA PRO A 285 11.01 9.04 22.56
C PRO A 285 12.13 9.16 21.51
N LEU A 286 12.17 8.23 20.56
CA LEU A 286 13.18 8.17 19.52
C LEU A 286 12.57 7.72 18.18
N SER A 287 12.81 8.49 17.13
CA SER A 287 12.47 8.13 15.76
C SER A 287 13.72 7.68 14.99
N ILE A 288 13.50 6.87 13.95
CA ILE A 288 14.59 6.33 13.11
C ILE A 288 15.39 7.45 12.44
N GLU A 289 14.76 8.56 12.09
CA GLU A 289 15.39 9.72 11.44
C GLU A 289 16.43 10.42 12.33
N ARG A 290 16.34 10.24 13.64
CA ARG A 290 17.30 10.82 14.60
C ARG A 290 18.52 9.94 14.83
N LEU A 291 18.60 8.77 14.20
CA LEU A 291 19.76 7.89 14.27
C LEU A 291 20.82 8.33 13.27
N ILE A 292 22.06 8.39 13.71
CA ILE A 292 23.21 8.73 12.87
C ILE A 292 23.91 7.43 12.49
N LYS A 293 23.93 7.08 11.20
CA LYS A 293 24.74 5.95 10.71
C LYS A 293 26.22 6.35 10.78
N LEU A 294 27.01 5.54 11.48
CA LEU A 294 28.44 5.73 11.59
C LEU A 294 29.14 5.06 10.41
N THR A 295 29.99 5.82 9.73
CA THR A 295 30.86 5.41 8.62
C THR A 295 32.32 5.71 9.00
N LYS A 296 33.31 5.13 8.30
CA LYS A 296 34.72 5.45 8.58
C LYS A 296 35.02 6.95 8.43
N GLN A 297 34.28 7.64 7.55
CA GLN A 297 34.44 9.07 7.28
C GLN A 297 33.87 9.98 8.37
N ASN A 298 32.75 9.61 9.00
CA ASN A 298 32.08 10.47 9.99
C ASN A 298 32.31 10.06 11.45
N TYR A 299 32.88 8.86 11.68
CA TYR A 299 33.02 8.29 13.01
C TYR A 299 33.77 9.20 13.98
N CYS A 300 34.83 9.85 13.51
CA CYS A 300 35.62 10.78 14.31
C CYS A 300 34.80 11.98 14.85
N LEU A 301 33.71 12.37 14.17
CA LEU A 301 32.84 13.48 14.61
C LEU A 301 31.92 13.09 15.77
N TYR A 302 31.68 11.80 15.96
CA TYR A 302 30.69 11.29 16.90
C TYR A 302 31.27 10.34 17.96
N LYS A 303 32.55 9.97 17.86
CA LYS A 303 33.21 9.04 18.77
C LYS A 303 33.06 9.45 20.24
N ASP A 304 33.17 10.75 20.53
CA ASP A 304 33.06 11.28 21.90
C ASP A 304 31.62 11.27 22.45
N ASN A 305 30.62 11.09 21.58
CA ASN A 305 29.21 10.99 21.97
C ASN A 305 28.79 9.54 22.26
N ILE A 306 29.66 8.55 22.01
CA ILE A 306 29.36 7.14 22.20
C ILE A 306 29.52 6.77 23.67
N ILE A 307 28.47 6.16 24.22
CA ILE A 307 28.47 5.58 25.57
C ILE A 307 28.68 4.07 25.40
N PHE A 308 29.70 3.55 26.08
CA PHE A 308 29.99 2.11 26.17
C PHE A 308 29.36 1.50 27.43
#